data_AF-A0A8T5EYU1-F1
#
_entry.id   AF-A0A8T5EYU1-F1
#
_cell.length_a   1.000
_cell.length_b   1.000
_cell.length_c   1.000
_cell.angle_alpha   90.00
_cell.angle_beta   90.00
_cell.angle_gamma   90.00
#
_symmetry.space_group_name_H-M   'P 1'
#
loop_
_entity.id
_entity.type
_entity.pdbx_description
1 polymer ?
#
loop_
_entity_poly.entity_id
_entity_poly.type
_entity_poly.pdbx_seq_one_letter_code
_entity_poly.pdbx_strand_id
1 'polypeptide(L)' 'MEKGDLTFLTQLIDSLDETFLKLEKAKLEKDNILFDKLKKNIMDLQKKIEETLR' A
#
# COMPACT_ATOMS: atom_id res chain seq x y z
N MET A 1 -20.35 -5.36 -5.82
CA MET A 1 -19.01 -5.33 -6.45
C MET A 1 -19.11 -5.78 -7.87
N GLU A 2 -18.79 -4.87 -8.77
CA GLU A 2 -18.64 -5.15 -10.18
C GLU A 2 -17.26 -5.80 -10.42
N LYS A 3 -17.08 -6.47 -11.57
CA LYS A 3 -15.79 -7.07 -11.95
C LYS A 3 -14.65 -6.05 -11.98
N GLY A 4 -14.96 -4.79 -12.26
CA GLY A 4 -14.03 -3.66 -12.20
C GLY A 4 -13.51 -3.41 -10.79
N ASP A 5 -14.40 -3.41 -9.80
CA ASP A 5 -14.04 -3.20 -8.38
C ASP A 5 -13.10 -4.27 -7.86
N LEU A 6 -13.34 -5.54 -8.24
CA LEU A 6 -12.47 -6.66 -7.87
C LEU A 6 -11.07 -6.52 -8.47
N THR A 7 -10.98 -6.11 -9.74
CA THR A 7 -9.69 -5.92 -10.42
C THR A 7 -8.92 -4.76 -9.78
N PHE A 8 -9.61 -3.67 -9.48
CA PHE A 8 -9.02 -2.51 -8.80
C PHE A 8 -8.54 -2.87 -7.39
N LEU A 9 -9.34 -3.62 -6.63
CA LEU A 9 -8.97 -4.10 -5.30
C LEU A 9 -7.71 -4.97 -5.34
N THR A 10 -7.59 -5.89 -6.30
CA THR A 10 -6.38 -6.68 -6.49
C THR A 10 -5.16 -5.79 -6.74
N GLN A 11 -5.27 -4.79 -7.60
CA GLN A 11 -4.17 -3.84 -7.86
C GLN A 11 -3.76 -3.04 -6.61
N LEU A 12 -4.72 -2.67 -5.76
CA LEU A 12 -4.43 -1.99 -4.49
C LEU A 12 -3.68 -2.92 -3.52
N ILE A 13 -4.07 -4.19 -3.45
CA ILE A 13 -3.41 -5.20 -2.62
C ILE A 13 -1.97 -5.44 -3.12
N ASP A 14 -1.78 -5.63 -4.43
CA ASP A 14 -0.44 -5.80 -5.03
C ASP A 14 0.46 -4.60 -4.73
N SER A 15 -0.08 -3.38 -4.86
CA SER A 15 0.64 -2.14 -4.54
C SER A 15 1.01 -2.03 -3.04
N LEU A 16 0.15 -2.55 -2.17
CA LEU A 16 0.38 -2.56 -0.73
C LEU A 16 1.53 -3.51 -0.37
N ASP A 17 1.53 -4.72 -0.92
CA ASP A 17 2.58 -5.71 -0.73
C ASP A 17 3.94 -5.20 -1.21
N GLU A 18 4.00 -4.60 -2.42
CA GLU A 18 5.22 -3.97 -2.91
C GLU A 18 5.72 -2.83 -2.01
N THR A 19 4.79 -2.04 -1.44
CA THR A 19 5.14 -0.92 -0.56
C THR A 19 5.70 -1.42 0.77
N PHE A 20 5.18 -2.54 1.30
CA PHE A 20 5.74 -3.18 2.49
C PHE A 20 7.17 -3.68 2.26
N LEU A 21 7.45 -4.32 1.12
CA LEU A 21 8.81 -4.76 0.79
C LEU A 21 9.79 -3.58 0.70
N LYS A 22 9.36 -2.47 0.10
CA LYS A 22 10.15 -1.23 0.04
C LYS A 22 10.36 -0.62 1.44
N LEU A 23 9.36 -0.70 2.32
CA LEU A 23 9.44 -0.17 3.69
C LEU A 23 10.46 -0.94 4.51
N GLU A 24 10.45 -2.27 4.41
CA GLU A 24 11.44 -3.13 5.08
C GLU A 24 12.85 -2.81 4.61
N LYS A 25 13.04 -2.63 3.30
CA LYS A 25 14.33 -2.22 2.74
C LYS A 25 14.77 -0.85 3.28
N ALA A 26 13.89 0.16 3.27
CA ALA A 26 14.18 1.49 3.81
C ALA A 26 14.57 1.45 5.30
N LYS A 27 13.92 0.59 6.08
CA LYS A 27 14.25 0.36 7.49
C LYS A 27 15.65 -0.26 7.65
N LEU A 28 16.00 -1.25 6.84
CA LEU A 28 17.33 -1.89 6.87
C LEU A 28 18.43 -0.90 6.47
N GLU A 29 18.17 -0.05 5.48
CA GLU A 29 19.07 1.00 5.00
C GLU A 29 19.14 2.22 5.92
N LYS A 30 18.29 2.27 6.97
CA LYS A 30 18.13 3.41 7.89
C LYS A 30 17.74 4.71 7.18
N ASP A 31 17.08 4.62 6.03
CA ASP A 31 16.51 5.77 5.33
C ASP A 31 15.17 6.14 5.98
N ASN A 32 15.25 6.96 7.03
CA ASN A 32 14.06 7.37 7.80
C ASN A 32 13.08 8.22 6.97
N ILE A 33 13.58 9.01 6.00
CA ILE A 33 12.72 9.85 5.17
C ILE A 33 11.88 8.98 4.23
N LEU A 34 12.52 7.99 3.59
CA LEU A 34 11.81 7.04 2.75
C LEU A 34 10.87 6.16 3.57
N PHE A 35 11.29 5.72 4.75
CA PHE A 35 10.47 4.93 5.66
C PHE A 35 9.16 5.66 6.02
N ASP A 36 9.23 6.92 6.44
CA ASP A 36 8.04 7.69 6.81
C ASP A 36 7.10 7.93 5.62
N LYS A 37 7.65 8.18 4.43
CA LYS A 37 6.87 8.30 3.19
C LYS A 37 6.14 7.01 2.85
N LEU A 38 6.82 5.87 2.93
CA LEU A 38 6.23 4.56 2.62
C LEU A 38 5.17 4.17 3.65
N LYS A 39 5.39 4.50 4.94
CA LYS A 39 4.38 4.31 5.99
C LYS A 39 3.10 5.10 5.71
N LYS A 40 3.22 6.35 5.27
CA LYS A 40 2.04 7.14 4.85
C LYS A 40 1.35 6.52 3.63
N ASN A 41 2.11 6.08 2.64
CA ASN A 41 1.54 5.43 1.45
C ASN A 41 0.75 4.14 1.81
N ILE A 42 1.25 3.34 2.75
CA ILE A 42 0.55 2.16 3.28
C ILE A 42 -0.81 2.55 3.86
N MET A 43 -0.87 3.61 4.68
CA MET A 43 -2.14 4.09 5.26
C MET A 43 -3.12 4.56 4.18
N ASP A 44 -2.62 5.27 3.16
CA ASP A 44 -3.45 5.74 2.04
C ASP A 44 -4.00 4.57 1.21
N LEU A 45 -3.19 3.53 0.96
CA LEU A 45 -3.61 2.30 0.27
C LEU A 45 -4.64 1.52 1.08
N GLN A 46 -4.43 1.36 2.39
CA GLN A 46 -5.38 0.72 3.29
C GLN A 46 -6.74 1.44 3.30
N LYS A 47 -6.72 2.77 3.37
CA LYS A 47 -7.95 3.58 3.29
C LYS A 47 -8.71 3.36 1.97
N LYS A 48 -8.00 3.33 0.84
CA LYS A 48 -8.60 3.07 -0.48
C LYS A 48 -9.19 1.67 -0.58
N ILE A 49 -8.51 0.67 -0.01
CA ILE A 49 -9.03 -0.70 0.08
C ILE A 49 -10.33 -0.71 0.88
N GLU A 50 -10.36 -0.10 2.07
CA GLU A 50 -11.57 0.01 2.88
C GLU A 50 -12.71 0.74 2.16
N GLU A 51 -12.41 1.82 1.44
CA GLU A 51 -13.40 2.56 0.64
C GLU A 51 -13.96 1.71 -0.51
N THR A 52 -13.14 0.85 -1.13
CA THR A 52 -13.56 -0.06 -2.21
C THR A 52 -14.43 -1.21 -1.69
N LEU A 53 -14.24 -1.60 -0.43
CA LEU A 53 -14.99 -2.70 0.21
C LEU A 53 -16.36 -2.28 0.77
N ARG A 54 -16.62 -0.98 0.91
CA ARG A 54 -17.88 -0.42 1.45
C ARG A 54 -18.95 -0.28 0.37
#